data_AF-A0AAN8XTN6-F1
#
_entry.id   AF-A0AAN8XTN6-F1
#
_cell.length_a   1.000
_cell.length_b   1.000
_cell.length_c   1.000
_cell.angle_alpha   90.00
_cell.angle_beta   90.00
_cell.angle_gamma   90.00
#
_symmetry.space_group_name_H-M   'P 1'
#
loop_
_entity.id
_entity.type
_entity.pdbx_description
1 polymer ?
#
loop_
_entity_poly.entity_id
_entity_poly.type
_entity_poly.pdbx_seq_one_letter_code
_entity_poly.pdbx_strand_id
1 'polypeptide(L)'
;MRETLQYNKTNGYPPLVKHLQRLIQHLHNPPKWSDREVMVTNGSLEGLGRVFEIILDNGDFVIIPEHCYQGVFVATKHTQPNYIPVKSDHDGLIVECLQDAILNCRSKGGSPKVSRIIADTIHSPNTLQS
;
A
#
# COMPACT_ATOMS: atom_id res chain seq x y z
N MET A 1 -29.28 -4.37 -16.56
CA MET A 1 -28.24 -4.63 -17.58
C MET A 1 -27.97 -3.45 -18.52
N ARG A 2 -28.95 -2.62 -18.91
CA ARG A 2 -28.68 -1.50 -19.83
C ARG A 2 -27.68 -0.49 -19.26
N GLU A 3 -27.77 -0.16 -17.98
CA GLU A 3 -26.90 0.83 -17.33
C GLU A 3 -25.46 0.36 -17.10
N THR A 4 -25.24 -0.95 -16.89
CA THR A 4 -23.90 -1.51 -16.64
C THR A 4 -23.04 -1.59 -17.90
N LEU A 5 -23.66 -1.58 -19.08
CA LEU A 5 -22.99 -1.64 -20.38
C LEU A 5 -22.68 -0.24 -20.95
N GLN A 6 -23.14 0.82 -20.28
CA GLN A 6 -22.79 2.20 -20.64
C GLN A 6 -21.50 2.63 -19.95
N TYR A 7 -20.89 3.70 -20.46
CA TYR A 7 -19.76 4.33 -19.78
C TYR A 7 -20.16 4.76 -18.36
N ASN A 8 -19.40 4.27 -17.38
CA ASN A 8 -19.61 4.54 -15.97
C ASN A 8 -18.69 5.68 -15.50
N LYS A 9 -18.96 6.18 -14.29
CA LYS A 9 -18.09 7.15 -13.62
C LYS A 9 -16.72 6.54 -13.34
N THR A 10 -15.68 7.37 -13.29
CA THR A 10 -14.29 6.96 -12.99
C THR A 10 -14.17 6.15 -11.69
N ASN A 11 -14.99 6.47 -10.68
CA ASN A 11 -14.94 5.81 -9.37
C ASN A 11 -15.58 4.42 -9.37
N GLY A 12 -16.24 4.02 -10.46
CA GLY A 12 -16.91 2.74 -10.63
C GLY A 12 -18.44 2.82 -10.66
N TYR A 13 -19.07 1.66 -10.78
CA TYR A 13 -20.54 1.54 -10.82
C TYR A 13 -21.15 1.93 -9.46
N PRO A 14 -22.03 2.96 -9.39
CA PRO A 14 -22.44 3.54 -8.10
C PRO A 14 -23.08 2.56 -7.10
N PRO A 15 -23.94 1.60 -7.50
CA PRO A 15 -24.46 0.59 -6.58
C PRO A 15 -23.37 -0.31 -5.97
N LEU A 16 -22.35 -0.66 -6.75
CA LEU A 16 -21.21 -1.45 -6.27
C LEU A 16 -20.38 -0.65 -5.26
N VAL A 17 -20.07 0.62 -5.59
CA VAL A 17 -19.32 1.51 -4.68
C VAL A 17 -20.03 1.64 -3.34
N LYS A 18 -21.36 1.86 -3.33
CA LYS A 18 -22.16 1.94 -2.10
C LYS A 18 -22.12 0.64 -1.28
N HIS A 19 -22.11 -0.50 -1.96
CA HIS A 19 -22.01 -1.79 -1.28
C HIS A 19 -20.63 -1.96 -0.63
N LEU A 20 -19.55 -1.65 -1.36
CA LEU A 20 -18.18 -1.70 -0.84
C LEU A 20 -17.96 -0.74 0.33
N GLN A 21 -18.54 0.46 0.27
CA GLN A 21 -18.53 1.43 1.37
C GLN A 21 -19.13 0.83 2.66
N ARG A 22 -20.29 0.17 2.55
CA ARG A 22 -20.92 -0.51 3.70
C ARG A 22 -20.08 -1.67 4.20
N LEU A 23 -19.49 -2.45 3.30
CA LEU A 23 -18.63 -3.58 3.64
C LEU A 23 -17.38 -3.11 4.43
N ILE A 24 -16.71 -2.07 3.96
CA ILE A 24 -15.52 -1.52 4.63
C ILE A 24 -15.87 -0.95 6.00
N GLN A 25 -16.98 -0.22 6.13
CA GLN A 25 -17.46 0.27 7.43
C GLN A 25 -17.77 -0.87 8.39
N HIS A 26 -18.44 -1.92 7.90
CA HIS A 26 -18.82 -3.06 8.72
C HIS A 26 -17.61 -3.87 9.20
N LEU A 27 -16.62 -4.10 8.34
CA LEU A 27 -15.45 -4.93 8.64
C LEU A 27 -14.34 -4.19 9.37
N HIS A 28 -14.08 -2.93 9.00
CA HIS A 28 -12.91 -2.18 9.46
C HIS A 28 -13.23 -0.95 10.31
N ASN A 29 -14.48 -0.48 10.28
CA ASN A 29 -14.96 0.72 10.99
C ASN A 29 -13.91 1.84 11.12
N PRO A 30 -13.35 2.32 10.00
CA PRO A 30 -12.19 3.20 10.05
C PRO A 30 -12.55 4.58 10.64
N PRO A 31 -11.62 5.21 11.38
CA PRO A 31 -11.84 6.55 11.92
C PRO A 31 -11.98 7.58 10.78
N LYS A 32 -12.79 8.61 11.04
CA LYS A 32 -13.08 9.72 10.10
C LYS A 32 -13.62 9.25 8.74
N TRP A 33 -14.65 8.40 8.76
CA TRP A 33 -15.25 7.87 7.54
C TRP A 33 -15.78 8.95 6.59
N SER A 34 -16.28 10.08 7.14
CA SER A 34 -16.80 11.21 6.36
C SER A 34 -15.80 11.78 5.35
N ASP A 35 -14.50 11.63 5.62
CA ASP A 35 -13.42 12.23 4.84
C ASP A 35 -12.82 11.23 3.83
N ARG A 36 -13.48 10.08 3.63
CA ARG A 36 -12.96 8.96 2.83
C ARG A 36 -13.91 8.62 1.68
N GLU A 37 -13.31 8.30 0.53
CA GLU A 37 -14.01 7.79 -0.63
C GLU A 37 -13.53 6.38 -1.00
N VAL A 38 -14.37 5.66 -1.76
CA VAL A 38 -14.06 4.33 -2.28
C VAL A 38 -14.06 4.39 -3.80
N MET A 39 -12.99 3.90 -4.40
CA MET A 39 -12.82 3.79 -5.85
C MET A 39 -12.62 2.32 -6.23
N VAL A 40 -13.34 1.86 -7.24
CA VAL A 40 -13.16 0.51 -7.80
C VAL A 40 -11.92 0.50 -8.69
N THR A 41 -11.05 -0.48 -8.48
CA THR A 41 -9.83 -0.70 -9.27
C THR A 41 -9.88 -2.06 -9.96
N ASN A 42 -9.16 -2.25 -11.06
CA ASN A 42 -9.03 -3.51 -11.79
C ASN A 42 -8.06 -4.51 -11.14
N GLY A 43 -7.57 -4.22 -9.94
CA GLY A 43 -6.75 -5.12 -9.14
C GLY A 43 -5.95 -4.38 -8.07
N SER A 44 -5.36 -5.15 -7.15
CA SER A 44 -4.52 -4.60 -6.08
C SER A 44 -3.28 -3.89 -6.62
N LEU A 45 -2.65 -4.42 -7.67
CA LEU A 45 -1.44 -3.82 -8.25
C LEU A 45 -1.71 -2.47 -8.92
N GLU A 46 -2.84 -2.34 -9.64
CA GLU A 46 -3.24 -1.06 -10.25
C GLU A 46 -3.56 -0.02 -9.16
N GLY A 47 -4.31 -0.42 -8.12
CA GLY A 47 -4.60 0.45 -6.99
C GLY A 47 -3.33 0.90 -6.25
N LEU A 48 -2.42 -0.04 -5.99
CA LEU A 48 -1.15 0.22 -5.34
C LEU A 48 -0.25 1.15 -6.17
N GLY A 49 -0.17 0.92 -7.49
CA GLY A 49 0.57 1.77 -8.42
C GLY A 49 0.10 3.22 -8.37
N ARG A 50 -1.22 3.45 -8.42
CA ARG A 50 -1.78 4.82 -8.31
C ARG A 50 -1.47 5.48 -6.97
N VAL A 51 -1.54 4.72 -5.88
CA VAL A 51 -1.18 5.25 -4.55
C VAL A 51 0.29 5.67 -4.52
N PHE A 52 1.18 4.88 -5.12
CA PHE A 52 2.60 5.24 -5.21
C PHE A 52 2.85 6.44 -6.11
N GLU A 53 2.16 6.56 -7.24
CA GLU A 53 2.25 7.75 -8.11
C GLU A 53 1.87 9.05 -7.37
N ILE A 54 0.94 8.99 -6.43
CA ILE A 54 0.49 10.17 -5.67
C ILE A 54 1.49 10.51 -4.54
N ILE A 55 2.13 9.51 -3.95
CA ILE A 55 2.92 9.67 -2.72
C ILE A 55 4.42 9.80 -2.99
N LEU A 56 4.95 9.15 -4.03
CA LEU A 56 6.37 9.04 -4.31
C LEU A 56 6.80 9.97 -5.44
N ASP A 57 7.92 10.65 -5.21
CA ASP A 57 8.69 11.34 -6.22
C ASP A 57 9.94 10.53 -6.61
N ASN A 58 10.58 10.92 -7.71
CA ASN A 58 11.82 10.28 -8.16
C ASN A 58 12.94 10.43 -7.12
N GLY A 59 13.53 9.31 -6.71
CA GLY A 59 14.62 9.27 -5.75
C GLY A 59 14.19 9.33 -4.28
N ASP A 60 12.88 9.31 -3.98
CA ASP A 60 12.39 9.20 -2.61
C ASP A 60 12.83 7.89 -1.95
N PHE A 61 12.95 7.91 -0.62
CA PHE A 61 13.27 6.73 0.16
C PHE A 61 11.99 5.99 0.56
N VAL A 62 11.99 4.68 0.30
CA VAL A 62 10.86 3.80 0.60
C VAL A 62 11.32 2.70 1.54
N ILE A 63 10.70 2.64 2.72
CA ILE A 63 10.99 1.62 3.71
C ILE A 63 10.15 0.38 3.37
N ILE A 64 10.82 -0.76 3.24
CA ILE A 64 10.20 -2.05 2.91
C ILE A 64 10.62 -3.13 3.91
N PRO A 65 9.77 -4.14 4.18
CA PRO A 65 10.22 -5.35 4.85
C PRO A 65 11.33 -6.04 4.04
N GLU A 66 12.23 -6.75 4.72
CA GLU A 66 13.28 -7.58 4.08
C GLU A 66 12.67 -8.61 3.11
N HIS A 67 11.50 -9.16 3.47
CA HIS A 67 10.69 -10.02 2.62
C HIS A 67 9.44 -9.28 2.13
N CYS A 68 9.62 -8.43 1.12
CA CYS A 68 8.54 -7.63 0.54
C CYS A 68 7.84 -8.36 -0.62
N TYR A 69 6.52 -8.18 -0.74
CA TYR A 69 5.74 -8.65 -1.90
C TYR A 69 6.27 -8.06 -3.20
N GLN A 70 6.57 -8.91 -4.19
CA GLN A 70 7.21 -8.49 -5.44
C GLN A 70 6.42 -7.43 -6.23
N GLY A 71 5.09 -7.42 -6.09
CA GLY A 71 4.26 -6.43 -6.77
C GLY A 71 4.54 -4.99 -6.32
N VAL A 72 5.16 -4.79 -5.16
CA VAL A 72 5.62 -3.47 -4.72
C VAL A 72 6.65 -2.91 -5.69
N PHE A 73 7.71 -3.68 -5.99
CA PHE A 73 8.77 -3.25 -6.91
C PHE A 73 8.24 -3.01 -8.33
N VAL A 74 7.23 -3.77 -8.75
CA VAL A 74 6.57 -3.57 -10.05
C VAL A 74 5.79 -2.25 -10.05
N ALA A 75 5.04 -1.97 -8.98
CA ALA A 75 4.22 -0.77 -8.86
C ALA A 75 5.06 0.51 -8.72
N THR A 76 6.22 0.46 -8.05
CA THR A 76 7.13 1.60 -7.85
C THR A 76 8.23 1.73 -8.91
N LYS A 77 8.18 0.92 -9.98
CA LYS A 77 9.23 0.91 -11.01
C LYS A 77 9.44 2.27 -11.68
N HIS A 78 8.38 3.05 -11.83
CA HIS A 78 8.40 4.35 -12.52
C HIS A 78 9.08 5.45 -11.68
N THR A 79 8.91 5.44 -10.36
CA THR A 79 9.52 6.42 -9.43
C THR A 79 10.95 6.09 -9.04
N GLN A 80 11.43 4.87 -9.34
CA GLN A 80 12.79 4.41 -9.02
C GLN A 80 13.24 4.80 -7.60
N PRO A 81 12.46 4.44 -6.54
CA PRO A 81 12.77 4.88 -5.20
C PRO A 81 14.00 4.15 -4.64
N ASN A 82 14.62 4.77 -3.64
CA ASN A 82 15.67 4.18 -2.85
C ASN A 82 15.06 3.27 -1.77
N TYR A 83 15.07 1.96 -1.99
CA TYR A 83 14.54 1.00 -1.03
C TYR A 83 15.45 0.83 0.19
N ILE A 84 14.85 0.84 1.38
CA ILE A 84 15.53 0.55 2.64
C ILE A 84 14.86 -0.66 3.28
N PRO A 85 15.50 -1.84 3.25
CA PRO A 85 14.97 -3.04 3.87
C PRO A 85 15.04 -2.94 5.40
N VAL A 86 13.97 -3.36 6.06
CA VAL A 86 13.85 -3.42 7.52
C VAL A 86 13.49 -4.85 7.93
N LYS A 87 14.18 -5.35 8.96
CA LYS A 87 13.95 -6.67 9.51
C LYS A 87 12.55 -6.79 10.09
N SER A 88 11.95 -7.95 9.91
CA SER A 88 10.65 -8.31 10.45
C SER A 88 10.78 -9.62 11.23
N ASP A 89 10.02 -9.75 12.30
CA ASP A 89 9.86 -10.98 13.09
C ASP A 89 8.46 -11.59 12.84
N HIS A 90 8.04 -12.52 13.71
CA HIS A 90 6.72 -13.16 13.60
C HIS A 90 5.55 -12.20 13.86
N ASP A 91 5.78 -11.10 14.57
CA ASP A 91 4.78 -10.09 14.92
C ASP A 91 4.80 -8.90 13.93
N GLY A 92 5.73 -8.89 12.98
CA GLY A 92 5.82 -7.94 11.88
C GLY A 92 7.13 -7.15 11.88
N LEU A 93 7.09 -5.88 11.52
CA LEU A 93 8.29 -5.04 11.45
C LEU A 93 8.88 -4.76 12.84
N ILE A 94 10.18 -5.00 13.00
CA ILE A 94 10.92 -4.69 14.25
C ILE A 94 11.03 -3.16 14.39
N VAL A 95 10.49 -2.62 15.47
CA VAL A 95 10.34 -1.17 15.68
C VAL A 95 11.70 -0.48 15.78
N GLU A 96 12.67 -1.12 16.42
CA GLU A 96 14.04 -0.60 16.59
C GLU A 96 14.72 -0.46 15.21
N CYS A 97 14.63 -1.50 14.37
CA CYS A 97 15.17 -1.47 13.02
C CYS A 97 14.46 -0.42 12.14
N LEU A 98 13.16 -0.21 12.35
CA LEU A 98 12.41 0.84 11.66
C LEU A 98 12.87 2.24 12.07
N GLN A 99 13.12 2.48 13.36
CA GLN A 99 13.63 3.77 13.87
C GLN A 99 15.01 4.07 13.28
N ASP A 100 15.91 3.09 13.27
CA ASP A 100 17.23 3.21 12.68
C ASP A 100 17.15 3.52 11.17
N ALA A 101 16.26 2.85 10.45
CA ALA A 101 16.02 3.11 9.03
C ALA A 101 15.54 4.56 8.80
N ILE A 102 14.62 5.07 9.62
CA ILE A 102 14.12 6.45 9.53
C ILE A 102 15.24 7.47 9.82
N LEU A 103 16.06 7.23 10.84
CA LEU A 103 17.19 8.10 11.18
C LEU A 103 18.22 8.12 10.05
N ASN A 104 18.51 6.97 9.45
CA ASN A 104 19.40 6.85 8.29
C ASN A 104 18.84 7.52 7.03
N CYS A 105 17.52 7.54 6.84
CA CYS A 105 16.89 8.32 5.76
C CYS A 105 17.15 9.81 5.95
N ARG A 106 16.90 10.30 7.17
CA ARG A 106 17.01 11.73 7.51
C ARG A 106 18.44 12.22 7.42
N SER A 107 19.42 11.41 7.84
CA SER A 107 20.85 11.76 7.72
C SER A 107 21.31 11.88 6.26
N LYS A 108 20.67 11.15 5.34
CA LYS A 108 20.91 11.24 3.88
C LYS A 108 20.17 12.41 3.21
N GLY A 109 19.51 13.29 3.99
CA GLY A 109 18.76 14.44 3.48
C GLY A 109 17.39 14.09 2.89
N GLY A 110 16.95 12.84 3.02
CA GLY A 110 15.64 12.39 2.56
C GLY A 110 14.63 12.32 3.70
N SER A 111 13.37 12.66 3.42
CA SER A 111 12.25 12.32 4.30
C SER A 111 11.65 10.98 3.86
N PRO A 112 11.57 9.95 4.72
CA PRO A 112 10.92 8.70 4.34
C PRO A 112 9.42 8.97 4.17
N LYS A 113 8.92 8.92 2.93
CA LYS A 113 7.50 9.20 2.64
C LYS A 113 6.59 7.99 2.83
N VAL A 114 7.15 6.78 2.73
CA VAL A 114 6.38 5.54 2.84
C VAL A 114 7.00 4.64 3.89
N SER A 115 6.34 4.55 5.05
CA SER A 115 6.77 3.72 6.18
C SER A 115 6.05 2.38 6.28
N ARG A 116 5.01 2.14 5.47
CA ARG A 116 4.20 0.93 5.56
C ARG A 116 3.64 0.53 4.21
N ILE A 117 4.45 -0.17 3.42
CA ILE A 117 3.93 -0.90 2.28
C ILE A 117 3.39 -2.24 2.78
N ILE A 118 2.07 -2.32 2.81
CA ILE A 118 1.20 -3.49 2.92
C ILE A 118 1.41 -4.28 4.23
N ALA A 119 0.42 -4.10 5.10
CA ALA A 119 0.13 -4.97 6.21
C ALA A 119 0.25 -6.44 5.81
N ASP A 120 1.02 -7.19 6.59
CA ASP A 120 0.99 -8.65 6.66
C ASP A 120 -0.45 -9.14 6.82
N THR A 121 -1.16 -9.36 5.72
CA THR A 121 -2.34 -10.23 5.69
C THR A 121 -2.09 -11.47 4.85
N ILE A 122 -1.00 -11.48 4.09
CA ILE A 122 -0.38 -12.71 3.63
C ILE A 122 1.00 -12.79 4.27
N HIS A 123 1.07 -13.39 5.46
CA HIS A 123 2.23 -14.20 5.79
C HIS A 123 2.30 -15.25 4.68
N SER A 124 2.99 -14.93 3.58
CA SER A 124 3.31 -15.93 2.56
C SER A 124 4.04 -17.03 3.33
N PRO A 125 3.57 -18.28 3.30
CA PRO A 125 4.07 -19.31 4.20
C PRO A 125 5.52 -19.58 3.83
N ASN A 126 6.45 -18.93 4.54
CA ASN A 126 7.78 -19.50 4.76
C ASN A 126 7.65 -20.56 5.85
N THR A 127 6.77 -21.53 5.59
CA THR A 127 6.95 -22.88 6.08
C THR A 127 7.72 -23.59 5.00
N LEU A 128 9.05 -23.48 5.04
CA LEU A 128 10.00 -24.57 4.88
C LEU A 128 11.38 -24.02 5.28
N GLN A 129 11.76 -24.40 6.50
CA GLN A 129 13.07 -24.24 7.10
C GLN A 129 14.16 -25.02 6.35
N SER A 130 15.39 -24.72 6.77
CA SER A 130 16.63 -25.52 6.74
C SER A 130 17.40 -25.62 5.44
#